data_AF-A0A5E4S3F7-F1
#
_entry.id   AF-A0A5E4S3F7-F1
#
_cell.length_a   1.000
_cell.length_b   1.000
_cell.length_c   1.000
_cell.angle_alpha   90.00
_cell.angle_beta   90.00
_cell.angle_gamma   90.00
#
_symmetry.space_group_name_H-M   'P 1'
#
loop_
_entity.id
_entity.type
_entity.pdbx_description
1 polymer ?
#
loop_
_entity_poly.entity_id
_entity_poly.type
_entity_poly.pdbx_seq_one_letter_code
_entity_poly.pdbx_strand_id
1 'polypeptide(L)'
;MSFEGYVEIGQDGMGIIEADDNARGIFTANVQTCYVAVFVCKKATILLHDSGQIKLTKILTLIKKYGTVRKVVFIVRPAYDGRHDERFEEIAKVAGASGNQLVRETASTGTFAVLCAADGRYQVINNVVPVGVALLPERDKRQAVCEVNNFFLEPKARTLRLDVQYHAGKHGSVIGVDKSLAELLKTVKAQAKYFFPNVAVLGEAHKQGLLELPEYLLGLHERLNLGRFRSVELTHSDALDQAREHALYVRSLA
;
A
#
# COMPACT_ATOMS: atom_id res chain seq x y z
N MET A 1 22.78 13.33 7.73
CA MET A 1 21.89 13.27 8.92
C MET A 1 21.64 11.80 9.22
N SER A 2 21.74 11.37 10.49
CA SER A 2 21.36 10.00 10.89
C SER A 2 19.85 9.93 11.11
N PHE A 3 19.22 8.89 10.56
CA PHE A 3 17.80 8.60 10.75
C PHE A 3 17.57 7.46 11.74
N GLU A 4 18.56 7.19 12.61
CA GLU A 4 18.39 6.32 13.77
C GLU A 4 17.13 6.68 14.56
N GLY A 5 16.35 5.67 14.90
CA GLY A 5 15.07 5.81 15.61
C GLY A 5 13.87 6.08 14.70
N TYR A 6 14.04 6.18 13.39
CA TYR A 6 12.91 6.15 12.45
C TYR A 6 12.50 4.70 12.15
N VAL A 7 11.20 4.48 11.96
CA VAL A 7 10.63 3.16 11.66
C VAL A 7 9.92 3.16 10.31
N GLU A 8 10.17 2.15 9.48
CA GLU A 8 9.53 2.02 8.17
C GLU A 8 8.10 1.47 8.29
N ILE A 9 7.20 2.02 7.46
CA ILE A 9 5.92 1.42 7.06
C ILE A 9 5.87 1.29 5.53
N GLY A 10 5.00 0.40 5.04
CA GLY A 10 4.76 0.14 3.62
C GLY A 10 3.46 0.74 3.09
N GLN A 11 3.17 0.46 1.83
CA GLN A 11 1.92 0.86 1.17
C GLN A 11 0.70 0.24 1.87
N ASP A 12 -0.39 1.01 1.89
CA ASP A 12 -1.64 0.75 2.62
C ASP A 12 -1.48 0.56 4.13
N GLY A 13 -0.31 0.94 4.64
CA GLY A 13 0.06 0.95 6.04
C GLY A 13 -0.10 2.31 6.68
N MET A 14 -0.32 2.28 8.00
CA MET A 14 -0.30 3.44 8.88
C MET A 14 0.69 3.20 10.02
N GLY A 15 1.53 4.20 10.26
CA GLY A 15 2.36 4.31 11.45
C GLY A 15 1.82 5.39 12.38
N ILE A 16 1.91 5.13 13.68
CA ILE A 16 1.47 6.05 14.73
C ILE A 16 2.61 6.19 15.72
N ILE A 17 3.00 7.43 16.01
CA ILE A 17 3.94 7.75 17.09
C ILE A 17 3.17 8.53 18.14
N GLU A 18 2.90 7.87 19.27
CA GLU A 18 2.40 8.52 20.47
C GLU A 18 3.48 9.40 21.13
N ALA A 19 3.05 10.37 21.95
CA ALA A 19 3.96 11.36 22.56
C ALA A 19 5.04 10.74 23.48
N ASP A 20 4.80 9.53 23.99
CA ASP A 20 5.66 8.75 24.88
C ASP A 20 6.41 7.60 24.16
N ASP A 21 6.33 7.52 22.83
CA ASP A 21 7.04 6.51 22.04
C ASP A 21 8.55 6.84 21.94
N ASN A 22 9.37 5.80 21.84
CA ASN A 22 10.82 5.92 21.65
C ASN A 22 11.20 6.20 20.18
N ALA A 23 10.30 5.95 19.23
CA ALA A 23 10.54 6.25 17.83
C ALA A 23 10.63 7.77 17.60
N ARG A 24 11.65 8.17 16.85
CA ARG A 24 11.89 9.57 16.46
C ARG A 24 11.03 9.99 15.27
N GLY A 25 10.55 9.03 14.47
CA GLY A 25 9.75 9.31 13.29
C GLY A 25 9.34 8.05 12.51
N ILE A 26 8.48 8.24 11.52
CA ILE A 26 8.03 7.21 10.59
C ILE A 26 8.64 7.50 9.22
N PHE A 27 8.98 6.44 8.50
CA PHE A 27 9.48 6.46 7.14
C PHE A 27 8.58 5.63 6.22
N THR A 28 8.37 6.07 4.99
CA THR A 28 7.78 5.26 3.92
C THR A 28 8.45 5.59 2.60
N ALA A 29 8.53 4.60 1.69
CA ALA A 29 9.18 4.74 0.38
C ALA A 29 8.29 4.20 -0.75
N ASN A 30 8.82 4.24 -1.97
CA ASN A 30 8.20 3.75 -3.20
C ASN A 30 6.85 4.40 -3.52
N VAL A 31 6.66 5.66 -3.14
CA VAL A 31 5.41 6.38 -3.41
C VAL A 31 5.44 6.86 -4.87
N GLN A 32 4.48 6.41 -5.68
CA GLN A 32 4.38 6.75 -7.10
C GLN A 32 2.96 7.21 -7.48
N THR A 33 2.00 6.29 -7.40
CA THR A 33 0.59 6.52 -7.76
C THR A 33 -0.29 6.77 -6.53
N CYS A 34 0.16 6.29 -5.38
CA CYS A 34 -0.37 6.52 -4.04
C CYS A 34 -0.11 7.97 -3.57
N TYR A 35 -0.62 8.30 -2.39
CA TYR A 35 -0.25 9.51 -1.66
C TYR A 35 0.16 9.18 -0.23
N VAL A 36 0.88 10.11 0.40
CA VAL A 36 1.17 10.05 1.84
C VAL A 36 0.37 11.12 2.55
N ALA A 37 -0.28 10.76 3.65
CA ALA A 37 -0.93 11.71 4.54
C ALA A 37 -0.24 11.73 5.91
N VAL A 38 0.05 12.93 6.40
CA VAL A 38 0.53 13.15 7.76
C VAL A 38 -0.56 13.84 8.56
N PHE A 39 -0.93 13.27 9.70
CA PHE A 39 -1.87 13.87 10.65
C PHE A 39 -1.14 14.19 11.95
N VAL A 40 -1.07 15.47 12.28
CA VAL A 40 -0.54 15.93 13.56
C VAL A 40 -1.71 16.10 14.52
N CYS A 41 -1.86 15.17 15.45
CA CYS A 41 -2.95 15.15 16.43
C CYS A 41 -2.48 15.68 17.78
N LYS A 42 -3.41 15.89 18.72
CA LYS A 42 -3.06 16.30 20.10
C LYS A 42 -2.16 15.29 20.81
N LYS A 43 -2.35 13.98 20.57
CA LYS A 43 -1.68 12.90 21.31
C LYS A 43 -0.67 12.09 20.49
N ALA A 44 -0.64 12.27 19.17
CA ALA A 44 0.21 11.48 18.28
C ALA A 44 0.46 12.19 16.95
N THR A 45 1.52 11.77 16.27
CA THR A 45 1.74 12.01 14.84
C THR A 45 1.50 10.71 14.09
N ILE A 46 0.70 10.79 13.03
CA ILE A 46 0.29 9.62 12.23
C ILE A 46 0.77 9.83 10.80
N LEU A 47 1.45 8.84 10.23
CA LEU A 47 1.79 8.79 8.82
C LEU A 47 1.03 7.64 8.16
N LEU A 48 0.38 7.93 7.04
CA LEU A 48 -0.40 6.99 6.24
C LEU A 48 0.14 6.98 4.81
N HIS A 49 0.43 5.80 4.28
CA HIS A 49 0.72 5.59 2.85
C HIS A 49 -0.49 4.92 2.20
N ASP A 50 -1.29 5.66 1.42
CA ASP A 50 -2.61 5.21 0.96
C ASP A 50 -2.66 5.11 -0.57
N SER A 51 -3.05 3.94 -1.07
CA SER A 51 -3.33 3.69 -2.50
C SER A 51 -4.62 4.35 -2.98
N GLY A 52 -5.47 4.80 -2.07
CA GLY A 52 -6.85 5.24 -2.31
C GLY A 52 -7.88 4.14 -2.04
N GLN A 53 -7.45 2.91 -1.75
CA GLN A 53 -8.34 1.75 -1.57
C GLN A 53 -8.72 1.46 -0.11
N ILE A 54 -8.04 2.07 0.86
CA ILE A 54 -8.36 1.88 2.28
C ILE A 54 -9.75 2.45 2.59
N LYS A 55 -10.52 1.73 3.39
CA LYS A 55 -11.82 2.18 3.89
C LYS A 55 -11.67 3.45 4.72
N LEU A 56 -12.14 4.56 4.16
CA LEU A 56 -11.93 5.90 4.73
C LEU A 56 -12.47 6.02 6.17
N THR A 57 -13.62 5.42 6.45
CA THR A 57 -14.19 5.43 7.81
C THR A 57 -13.26 4.82 8.85
N LYS A 58 -12.44 3.83 8.50
CA LYS A 58 -11.47 3.21 9.41
C LYS A 58 -10.31 4.16 9.72
N ILE A 59 -9.77 4.84 8.70
CA ILE A 59 -8.74 5.88 8.87
C ILE A 59 -9.24 6.96 9.84
N LEU A 60 -10.43 7.49 9.57
CA LEU A 60 -10.99 8.61 10.33
C LEU A 60 -11.37 8.23 11.76
N THR A 61 -11.95 7.05 11.97
CA THR A 61 -12.23 6.53 13.31
C THR A 61 -10.95 6.37 14.12
N LEU A 62 -9.86 5.92 13.51
CA LEU A 62 -8.59 5.76 14.19
C LEU A 62 -7.98 7.12 14.56
N ILE A 63 -7.86 8.05 13.61
CA ILE A 63 -7.27 9.38 13.83
C ILE A 63 -7.98 10.10 14.98
N LYS A 64 -9.32 10.04 15.03
CA LYS A 64 -10.13 10.68 16.10
C LYS A 64 -9.78 10.20 17.51
N LYS A 65 -9.25 8.98 17.68
CA LYS A 65 -8.82 8.47 19.00
C LYS A 65 -7.63 9.26 19.58
N TYR A 66 -6.83 9.87 18.72
CA TYR A 66 -5.64 10.64 19.10
C TYR A 66 -5.92 12.14 19.34
N GLY A 67 -7.21 12.51 19.39
CA GLY A 67 -7.67 13.85 19.73
C GLY A 67 -7.76 14.78 18.51
N THR A 68 -7.87 16.08 18.78
CA THR A 68 -8.01 17.11 17.73
C THR A 68 -6.84 17.07 16.74
N VAL A 69 -7.15 17.06 15.45
CA VAL A 69 -6.17 17.19 14.37
C VAL A 69 -5.79 18.66 14.24
N ARG A 70 -4.50 18.95 14.35
CA ARG A 70 -3.93 20.29 14.27
C ARG A 70 -3.44 20.64 12.86
N LYS A 71 -2.95 19.62 12.14
CA LYS A 71 -2.42 19.75 10.79
C LYS A 71 -2.65 18.46 10.00
N VAL A 72 -2.98 18.59 8.74
CA VAL A 72 -3.03 17.52 7.74
C VAL A 72 -2.12 17.92 6.58
N VAL A 73 -1.22 17.03 6.20
CA VAL A 73 -0.35 17.21 5.04
C VAL A 73 -0.61 16.09 4.06
N PHE A 74 -0.94 16.42 2.81
CA PHE A 74 -1.00 15.47 1.71
C PHE A 74 0.22 15.64 0.82
N ILE A 75 0.97 14.56 0.62
CA ILE A 75 2.19 14.54 -0.18
C ILE A 75 1.94 13.68 -1.42
N VAL A 76 2.13 14.27 -2.59
CA VAL A 76 1.86 13.64 -3.90
C VAL A 76 3.04 13.80 -4.87
N ARG A 77 3.02 13.09 -5.99
CA ARG A 77 4.03 13.19 -7.07
C ARG A 77 3.98 14.54 -7.83
N PRO A 78 5.06 14.98 -8.51
CA PRO A 78 5.13 16.20 -9.32
C PRO A 78 4.00 16.39 -10.34
N ALA A 79 3.61 15.32 -11.03
CA ALA A 79 2.57 15.31 -12.06
C ALA A 79 1.28 14.67 -11.53
N TYR A 80 0.82 15.17 -10.37
CA TYR A 80 -0.41 14.69 -9.75
C TYR A 80 -1.63 15.11 -10.58
N ASP A 81 -2.53 14.15 -10.82
CA ASP A 81 -3.63 14.23 -11.81
C ASP A 81 -5.02 14.37 -11.16
N GLY A 82 -5.10 14.73 -9.88
CA GLY A 82 -6.38 14.92 -9.19
C GLY A 82 -7.08 13.63 -8.76
N ARG A 83 -6.52 12.44 -9.03
CA ARG A 83 -7.21 11.16 -8.81
C ARG A 83 -7.67 10.88 -7.37
N HIS A 84 -7.09 11.57 -6.39
CA HIS A 84 -7.38 11.45 -4.96
C HIS A 84 -8.04 12.72 -4.36
N ASP A 85 -8.43 13.72 -5.17
CA ASP A 85 -8.91 15.02 -4.67
C ASP A 85 -10.16 14.90 -3.80
N GLU A 86 -11.15 14.17 -4.29
CA GLU A 86 -12.38 13.86 -3.53
C GLU A 86 -12.04 13.21 -2.18
N ARG A 87 -11.06 12.30 -2.16
CA ARG A 87 -10.60 11.64 -0.94
C ARG A 87 -9.92 12.62 0.02
N PHE A 88 -9.15 13.58 -0.49
CA PHE A 88 -8.49 14.59 0.32
C PHE A 88 -9.49 15.54 0.96
N GLU A 89 -10.51 15.96 0.20
CA GLU A 89 -11.62 16.78 0.69
C GLU A 89 -12.41 16.06 1.78
N GLU A 90 -12.76 14.79 1.58
CA GLU A 90 -13.44 13.97 2.58
C GLU A 90 -12.61 13.84 3.87
N ILE A 91 -11.30 13.58 3.74
CA ILE A 91 -10.39 13.49 4.89
C ILE A 91 -10.30 14.83 5.62
N ALA A 92 -10.06 15.93 4.90
CA ALA A 92 -9.92 17.27 5.49
C ALA A 92 -11.19 17.69 6.24
N LYS A 93 -12.36 17.46 5.62
CA LYS A 93 -13.67 17.75 6.21
C LYS A 93 -13.88 16.99 7.52
N VAL A 94 -13.61 15.68 7.55
CA VAL A 94 -13.85 14.87 8.76
C VAL A 94 -12.77 15.08 9.83
N ALA A 95 -11.55 15.41 9.42
CA ALA A 95 -10.49 15.84 10.34
C ALA A 95 -10.76 17.23 10.95
N GLY A 96 -11.65 18.02 10.35
CA GLY A 96 -11.91 19.40 10.75
C GLY A 96 -10.76 20.34 10.42
N ALA A 97 -9.90 19.98 9.47
CA ALA A 97 -8.73 20.76 9.06
C ALA A 97 -9.12 21.73 7.94
N SER A 98 -8.77 23.00 8.08
CA SER A 98 -9.01 24.02 7.05
C SER A 98 -7.90 25.08 7.01
N GLY A 99 -7.85 25.86 5.92
CA GLY A 99 -6.87 26.92 5.73
C GLY A 99 -5.44 26.44 5.97
N ASN A 100 -4.72 27.14 6.86
CA ASN A 100 -3.32 26.84 7.17
C ASN A 100 -3.07 25.48 7.86
N GLN A 101 -4.13 24.79 8.30
CA GLN A 101 -4.01 23.44 8.86
C GLN A 101 -3.90 22.37 7.76
N LEU A 102 -4.27 22.70 6.52
CA LEU A 102 -4.24 21.78 5.40
C LEU A 102 -3.11 22.18 4.45
N VAL A 103 -2.15 21.28 4.27
CA VAL A 103 -1.00 21.48 3.38
C VAL A 103 -1.02 20.44 2.28
N ARG A 104 -0.77 20.87 1.05
CA ARG A 104 -0.51 19.98 -0.08
C ARG A 104 0.93 20.18 -0.52
N GLU A 105 1.72 19.13 -0.39
CA GLU A 105 3.12 19.08 -0.80
C GLU A 105 3.24 18.26 -2.08
N THR A 106 4.07 18.74 -2.99
CA THR A 106 4.37 18.03 -4.23
C THR A 106 5.84 17.64 -4.21
N ALA A 107 6.12 16.34 -4.30
CA ALA A 107 7.48 15.83 -4.38
C ALA A 107 8.20 16.35 -5.63
N SER A 108 9.53 16.32 -5.62
CA SER A 108 10.37 16.73 -6.76
C SER A 108 10.56 15.63 -7.81
N THR A 109 10.34 14.37 -7.44
CA THR A 109 10.56 13.19 -8.31
C THR A 109 9.30 12.34 -8.44
N GLY A 110 9.18 11.59 -9.56
CA GLY A 110 8.02 10.73 -9.83
C GLY A 110 7.88 9.55 -8.87
N THR A 111 8.98 9.07 -8.29
CA THR A 111 9.00 8.14 -7.15
C THR A 111 9.73 8.79 -6.00
N PHE A 112 9.14 8.79 -4.81
CA PHE A 112 9.71 9.48 -3.64
C PHE A 112 9.51 8.68 -2.35
N ALA A 113 10.18 9.15 -1.30
CA ALA A 113 10.01 8.67 0.05
C ALA A 113 9.73 9.84 1.01
N VAL A 114 9.08 9.54 2.13
CA VAL A 114 8.66 10.52 3.14
C VAL A 114 9.17 10.09 4.50
N LEU A 115 9.79 11.04 5.18
CA LEU A 115 10.15 10.98 6.59
C LEU A 115 9.22 11.90 7.36
N CYS A 116 8.66 11.44 8.47
CA CYS A 116 7.87 12.27 9.37
C CYS A 116 8.34 12.09 10.81
N ALA A 117 8.86 13.15 11.41
CA ALA A 117 9.27 13.17 12.80
C ALA A 117 8.05 13.10 13.75
N ALA A 118 8.29 12.65 14.98
CA ALA A 118 7.27 12.58 16.04
C ALA A 118 6.55 13.92 16.30
N ASP A 119 7.24 15.05 16.08
CA ASP A 119 6.69 16.39 16.24
C ASP A 119 5.86 16.90 15.04
N GLY A 120 5.71 16.07 13.99
CA GLY A 120 4.95 16.39 12.79
C GLY A 120 5.74 17.11 11.70
N ARG A 121 7.03 17.40 11.90
CA ARG A 121 7.89 17.83 10.80
C ARG A 121 8.05 16.69 9.80
N TYR A 122 8.09 17.01 8.51
CA TYR A 122 8.26 16.02 7.47
C TYR A 122 9.34 16.45 6.47
N GLN A 123 9.91 15.47 5.77
CA GLN A 123 10.84 15.67 4.67
C GLN A 123 10.47 14.73 3.54
N VAL A 124 10.37 15.28 2.33
CA VAL A 124 10.24 14.50 1.09
C VAL A 124 11.63 14.34 0.50
N ILE A 125 12.02 13.10 0.22
CA ILE A 125 13.34 12.77 -0.33
C ILE A 125 13.20 11.88 -1.55
N ASN A 126 14.29 11.70 -2.29
CA ASN A 126 14.38 10.70 -3.33
C ASN A 126 14.09 9.31 -2.76
N ASN A 127 13.64 8.39 -3.63
CA ASN A 127 13.27 7.03 -3.24
C ASN A 127 14.47 6.17 -2.82
N VAL A 128 14.98 6.42 -1.62
CA VAL A 128 16.11 5.75 -1.00
C VAL A 128 15.77 5.56 0.46
N VAL A 129 16.09 4.38 1.00
CA VAL A 129 15.98 4.13 2.44
C VAL A 129 17.19 4.76 3.14
N PRO A 130 17.00 5.75 4.02
CA PRO A 130 18.11 6.38 4.70
C PRO A 130 18.80 5.45 5.71
N VAL A 131 20.10 5.66 5.91
CA VAL A 131 20.88 4.93 6.92
C VAL A 131 20.31 5.17 8.32
N GLY A 132 20.13 4.09 9.07
CA GLY A 132 19.63 4.10 10.46
C GLY A 132 18.13 3.90 10.62
N VAL A 133 17.35 3.88 9.53
CA VAL A 133 15.92 3.53 9.60
C VAL A 133 15.77 2.05 9.98
N ALA A 134 14.94 1.77 10.98
CA ALA A 134 14.51 0.42 11.30
C ALA A 134 13.52 -0.07 10.23
N LEU A 135 13.94 -1.08 9.47
CA LEU A 135 13.18 -1.63 8.35
C LEU A 135 11.91 -2.32 8.81
N LEU A 136 10.91 -2.33 7.93
CA LEU A 136 9.62 -2.96 8.17
C LEU A 136 9.80 -4.49 8.26
N PRO A 137 9.43 -5.15 9.38
CA PRO A 137 9.49 -6.60 9.48
C PRO A 137 8.55 -7.28 8.48
N GLU A 138 9.00 -8.42 7.94
CA GLU A 138 8.25 -9.21 6.94
C GLU A 138 7.85 -8.36 5.71
N ARG A 139 8.71 -7.41 5.31
CA ARG A 139 8.44 -6.46 4.20
C ARG A 139 7.90 -7.13 2.94
N ASP A 140 8.55 -8.19 2.47
CA ASP A 140 8.16 -8.88 1.22
C ASP A 140 6.77 -9.52 1.34
N LYS A 141 6.47 -10.09 2.50
CA LYS A 141 5.16 -10.68 2.79
C LYS A 141 4.07 -9.61 2.88
N ARG A 142 4.34 -8.47 3.52
CA ARG A 142 3.41 -7.32 3.55
C ARG A 142 3.16 -6.76 2.15
N GLN A 143 4.22 -6.67 1.35
CA GLN A 143 4.11 -6.24 -0.05
C GLN A 143 3.24 -7.22 -0.84
N ALA A 144 3.41 -8.53 -0.68
CA ALA A 144 2.56 -9.52 -1.33
C ALA A 144 1.09 -9.43 -0.90
N VAL A 145 0.81 -9.21 0.40
CA VAL A 145 -0.56 -8.93 0.88
C VAL A 145 -1.13 -7.68 0.22
N CYS A 146 -0.36 -6.58 0.20
CA CYS A 146 -0.75 -5.32 -0.42
C CYS A 146 -1.09 -5.50 -1.90
N GLU A 147 -0.25 -6.24 -2.65
CA GLU A 147 -0.46 -6.52 -4.06
C GLU A 147 -1.73 -7.32 -4.31
N VAL A 148 -1.95 -8.44 -3.60
CA VAL A 148 -3.17 -9.23 -3.76
C VAL A 148 -4.40 -8.39 -3.44
N ASN A 149 -4.36 -7.67 -2.31
CA ASN A 149 -5.49 -6.87 -1.85
C ASN A 149 -5.83 -5.73 -2.82
N ASN A 150 -4.85 -5.08 -3.43
CA ASN A 150 -5.11 -4.03 -4.41
C ASN A 150 -5.48 -4.56 -5.79
N PHE A 151 -4.76 -5.58 -6.28
CA PHE A 151 -4.90 -6.06 -7.65
C PHE A 151 -6.28 -6.67 -7.92
N PHE A 152 -6.86 -7.32 -6.91
CA PHE A 152 -8.16 -7.98 -7.01
C PHE A 152 -9.33 -7.08 -6.59
N LEU A 153 -9.10 -5.78 -6.40
CA LEU A 153 -10.15 -4.79 -6.17
C LEU A 153 -10.38 -3.93 -7.39
N GLU A 154 -11.63 -3.52 -7.56
CA GLU A 154 -11.96 -2.48 -8.52
C GLU A 154 -11.28 -1.16 -8.11
N PRO A 155 -10.81 -0.35 -9.07
CA PRO A 155 -10.34 1.00 -8.78
C PRO A 155 -11.37 1.78 -7.96
N LYS A 156 -10.92 2.43 -6.88
CA LYS A 156 -11.77 3.23 -5.98
C LYS A 156 -12.85 2.45 -5.21
N ALA A 157 -12.72 1.13 -5.06
CA ALA A 157 -13.63 0.32 -4.23
C ALA A 157 -13.68 0.80 -2.76
N ARG A 158 -12.56 1.34 -2.22
CA ARG A 158 -12.46 1.88 -0.85
C ARG A 158 -12.87 0.86 0.23
N THR A 159 -12.57 -0.42 0.01
CA THR A 159 -12.98 -1.53 0.89
C THR A 159 -11.85 -2.10 1.73
N LEU A 160 -10.58 -1.75 1.46
CA LEU A 160 -9.45 -2.36 2.16
C LEU A 160 -9.48 -2.05 3.65
N ARG A 161 -9.10 -3.07 4.43
CA ARG A 161 -8.81 -2.90 5.85
C ARG A 161 -7.59 -1.98 6.00
N LEU A 162 -7.58 -1.23 7.10
CA LEU A 162 -6.43 -0.42 7.49
C LEU A 162 -5.40 -1.31 8.18
N ASP A 163 -4.18 -1.37 7.65
CA ASP A 163 -3.04 -2.02 8.30
C ASP A 163 -2.29 -1.03 9.20
N VAL A 164 -2.41 -1.17 10.52
CA VAL A 164 -1.63 -0.37 11.48
C VAL A 164 -0.31 -1.09 11.71
N GLN A 165 0.71 -0.67 10.98
CA GLN A 165 1.99 -1.36 10.89
C GLN A 165 2.95 -1.00 12.02
N TYR A 166 2.81 0.19 12.61
CA TYR A 166 3.57 0.61 13.78
C TYR A 166 2.68 1.40 14.73
N HIS A 167 2.63 0.99 16.00
CA HIS A 167 1.93 1.71 17.07
C HIS A 167 2.46 1.25 18.44
N ALA A 168 2.36 2.12 19.46
CA ALA A 168 2.75 1.80 20.83
C ALA A 168 4.17 1.18 20.93
N GLY A 169 5.15 1.81 20.27
CA GLY A 169 6.56 1.43 20.38
C GLY A 169 7.00 0.22 19.57
N LYS A 170 6.14 -0.36 18.71
CA LYS A 170 6.48 -1.59 17.98
C LYS A 170 5.76 -1.74 16.65
N HIS A 171 6.34 -2.55 15.78
CA HIS A 171 5.65 -3.04 14.58
C HIS A 171 4.57 -4.06 14.94
N GLY A 172 3.41 -3.95 14.28
CA GLY A 172 2.32 -4.91 14.39
C GLY A 172 2.61 -6.21 13.62
N SER A 173 1.74 -7.21 13.75
CA SER A 173 1.80 -8.41 12.90
C SER A 173 1.37 -8.11 11.45
N VAL A 174 1.77 -8.96 10.50
CA VAL A 174 1.26 -8.89 9.13
C VAL A 174 -0.23 -9.22 9.10
N ILE A 175 -1.04 -8.39 8.46
CA ILE A 175 -2.44 -8.71 8.20
C ILE A 175 -2.55 -9.72 7.04
N GLY A 176 -3.54 -10.62 7.09
CA GLY A 176 -3.79 -11.56 6.00
C GLY A 176 -4.42 -10.92 4.75
N VAL A 177 -4.48 -11.68 3.66
CA VAL A 177 -5.24 -11.33 2.46
C VAL A 177 -6.74 -11.20 2.79
N ASP A 178 -7.41 -10.19 2.22
CA ASP A 178 -8.80 -9.87 2.54
C ASP A 178 -9.81 -10.85 1.90
N LYS A 179 -9.48 -11.39 0.73
CA LYS A 179 -10.30 -12.35 -0.02
C LYS A 179 -9.80 -13.78 0.18
N SER A 180 -10.72 -14.74 0.24
CA SER A 180 -10.36 -16.16 0.22
C SER A 180 -9.77 -16.56 -1.14
N LEU A 181 -8.96 -17.63 -1.16
CA LEU A 181 -8.44 -18.19 -2.41
C LEU A 181 -9.56 -18.49 -3.42
N ALA A 182 -10.69 -19.04 -2.98
CA ALA A 182 -11.82 -19.35 -3.84
C ALA A 182 -12.39 -18.10 -4.53
N GLU A 183 -12.47 -16.96 -3.84
CA GLU A 183 -12.90 -15.69 -4.41
C GLU A 183 -11.88 -15.14 -5.42
N LEU A 184 -10.58 -15.23 -5.09
CA LEU A 184 -9.50 -14.82 -5.99
C LEU A 184 -9.52 -15.65 -7.28
N LEU A 185 -9.65 -16.97 -7.19
CA LEU A 185 -9.70 -17.87 -8.35
C LEU A 185 -10.93 -17.63 -9.24
N LYS A 186 -12.07 -17.21 -8.68
CA LYS A 186 -13.22 -16.74 -9.47
C LYS A 186 -12.85 -15.51 -10.31
N THR A 187 -12.13 -14.56 -9.73
CA THR A 187 -11.62 -13.39 -10.47
C THR A 187 -10.62 -13.80 -11.54
N VAL A 188 -9.67 -14.70 -11.24
CA VAL A 188 -8.71 -15.23 -12.24
C VAL A 188 -9.45 -15.86 -13.43
N LYS A 189 -10.48 -16.68 -13.16
CA LYS A 189 -11.31 -17.29 -14.19
C LYS A 189 -12.03 -16.25 -15.06
N ALA A 190 -12.54 -15.17 -14.46
CA ALA A 190 -13.30 -14.13 -15.16
C ALA A 190 -12.43 -13.13 -15.94
N GLN A 191 -11.17 -12.93 -15.56
CA GLN A 191 -10.31 -11.88 -16.10
C GLN A 191 -9.25 -12.40 -17.08
N ALA A 192 -9.67 -12.88 -18.25
CA ALA A 192 -8.77 -13.39 -19.29
C ALA A 192 -7.63 -12.42 -19.66
N LYS A 193 -7.94 -11.12 -19.73
CA LYS A 193 -6.98 -10.04 -20.08
C LYS A 193 -5.91 -9.79 -19.02
N TYR A 194 -6.11 -10.24 -17.79
CA TYR A 194 -5.18 -10.06 -16.68
C TYR A 194 -4.69 -11.40 -16.13
N PHE A 195 -4.83 -12.50 -16.88
CA PHE A 195 -4.54 -13.83 -16.38
C PHE A 195 -3.09 -14.00 -15.92
N PHE A 196 -2.09 -13.53 -16.68
CA PHE A 196 -0.69 -13.59 -16.27
C PHE A 196 -0.39 -12.70 -15.05
N PRO A 197 -0.75 -11.40 -15.02
CA PRO A 197 -0.63 -10.58 -13.80
C PRO A 197 -1.33 -11.18 -12.58
N ASN A 198 -2.53 -11.72 -12.73
CA ASN A 198 -3.25 -12.41 -11.67
C ASN A 198 -2.42 -13.56 -11.09
N VAL A 199 -1.90 -14.44 -11.95
CA VAL A 199 -1.08 -15.59 -11.54
C VAL A 199 0.29 -15.14 -11.00
N ALA A 200 0.84 -14.03 -11.48
CA ALA A 200 2.08 -13.45 -10.97
C ALA A 200 1.92 -12.98 -9.52
N VAL A 201 0.85 -12.24 -9.22
CA VAL A 201 0.54 -11.74 -7.88
C VAL A 201 0.21 -12.87 -6.91
N LEU A 202 -0.60 -13.85 -7.33
CA LEU A 202 -0.92 -15.00 -6.48
C LEU A 202 0.27 -15.95 -6.27
N GLY A 203 1.15 -16.08 -7.27
CA GLY A 203 2.38 -16.87 -7.14
C GLY A 203 3.34 -16.29 -6.11
N GLU A 204 3.49 -14.96 -6.06
CA GLU A 204 4.27 -14.32 -4.98
C GLU A 204 3.60 -14.54 -3.62
N ALA A 205 2.27 -14.41 -3.54
CA ALA A 205 1.55 -14.66 -2.28
C ALA A 205 1.73 -16.11 -1.80
N HIS A 206 1.77 -17.08 -2.72
CA HIS A 206 2.08 -18.47 -2.41
C HIS A 206 3.49 -18.63 -1.83
N LYS A 207 4.50 -18.05 -2.50
CA LYS A 207 5.90 -18.08 -2.04
C LYS A 207 6.08 -17.50 -0.62
N GLN A 208 5.28 -16.49 -0.27
CA GLN A 208 5.30 -15.86 1.06
C GLN A 208 4.43 -16.60 2.11
N GLY A 209 3.86 -17.75 1.75
CA GLY A 209 3.02 -18.57 2.65
C GLY A 209 1.68 -17.93 3.01
N LEU A 210 1.15 -17.04 2.16
CA LEU A 210 -0.12 -16.36 2.39
C LEU A 210 -1.33 -17.16 1.88
N LEU A 211 -1.11 -18.03 0.90
CA LEU A 211 -2.11 -18.90 0.29
C LEU A 211 -1.44 -20.09 -0.40
N GLU A 212 -2.22 -21.12 -0.74
CA GLU A 212 -1.77 -22.26 -1.51
C GLU A 212 -2.35 -22.20 -2.92
N LEU A 213 -1.52 -21.89 -3.92
CA LEU A 213 -1.98 -21.77 -5.29
C LEU A 213 -2.21 -23.18 -5.88
N PRO A 214 -3.29 -23.43 -6.65
CA PRO A 214 -3.50 -24.72 -7.29
C PRO A 214 -2.31 -25.13 -8.17
N GLU A 215 -1.98 -26.42 -8.16
CA GLU A 215 -0.79 -26.99 -8.83
C GLU A 215 -0.66 -26.54 -10.29
N TYR A 216 -1.75 -26.52 -11.05
CA TYR A 216 -1.76 -26.04 -12.43
C TYR A 216 -1.25 -24.60 -12.55
N LEU A 217 -1.75 -23.69 -11.71
CA LEU A 217 -1.39 -22.27 -11.75
C LEU A 217 0.02 -22.03 -11.20
N LEU A 218 0.44 -22.81 -10.19
CA LEU A 218 1.81 -22.76 -9.68
C LEU A 218 2.81 -23.24 -10.73
N GLY A 219 2.55 -24.39 -11.37
CA GLY A 219 3.39 -24.90 -12.45
C GLY A 219 3.44 -23.95 -13.65
N LEU A 220 2.34 -23.26 -13.96
CA LEU A 220 2.33 -22.21 -14.97
C LEU A 220 3.20 -21.01 -14.58
N HIS A 221 3.07 -20.55 -13.32
CA HIS A 221 3.86 -19.44 -12.77
C HIS A 221 5.36 -19.70 -12.90
N GLU A 222 5.80 -20.89 -12.51
CA GLU A 222 7.21 -21.30 -12.54
C GLU A 222 7.71 -21.48 -13.98
N ARG A 223 6.98 -22.26 -14.79
CA ARG A 223 7.38 -22.60 -16.18
C ARG A 223 7.55 -21.38 -17.07
N LEU A 224 6.70 -20.37 -16.91
CA LEU A 224 6.72 -19.15 -17.73
C LEU A 224 7.36 -17.96 -17.04
N ASN A 225 7.93 -18.15 -15.83
CA ASN A 225 8.50 -17.08 -15.00
C ASN A 225 7.55 -15.88 -14.89
N LEU A 226 6.28 -16.15 -14.54
CA LEU A 226 5.22 -15.13 -14.57
C LEU A 226 5.45 -14.01 -13.55
N GLY A 227 6.30 -14.22 -12.53
CA GLY A 227 6.66 -13.20 -11.54
C GLY A 227 7.11 -11.87 -12.14
N ARG A 228 7.70 -11.87 -13.35
CA ARG A 228 8.09 -10.64 -14.07
C ARG A 228 6.90 -9.70 -14.36
N PHE A 229 5.70 -10.24 -14.53
CA PHE A 229 4.50 -9.46 -14.85
C PHE A 229 3.89 -8.72 -13.65
N ARG A 230 4.53 -8.78 -12.47
CA ARG A 230 4.22 -7.87 -11.35
C ARG A 230 4.65 -6.43 -11.64
N SER A 231 5.67 -6.24 -12.48
CA SER A 231 6.28 -4.93 -12.74
C SER A 231 6.51 -4.62 -14.22
N VAL A 232 6.17 -5.55 -15.12
CA VAL A 232 6.42 -5.43 -16.57
C VAL A 232 5.10 -5.50 -17.33
N GLU A 233 4.91 -4.58 -18.26
CA GLU A 233 3.76 -4.59 -19.18
C GLU A 233 3.84 -5.78 -20.16
N LEU A 234 2.68 -6.35 -20.50
CA LEU A 234 2.62 -7.45 -21.46
C LEU A 234 2.92 -6.93 -22.87
N THR A 235 3.79 -7.64 -23.58
CA THR A 235 3.95 -7.45 -25.04
C THR A 235 2.74 -8.02 -25.78
N HIS A 236 2.63 -7.73 -27.08
CA HIS A 236 1.61 -8.36 -27.93
C HIS A 236 1.70 -9.89 -27.92
N SER A 237 2.91 -10.45 -27.94
CA SER A 237 3.12 -11.90 -27.86
C SER A 237 2.65 -12.45 -26.51
N ASP A 238 3.00 -11.78 -25.40
CA ASP A 238 2.57 -12.20 -24.06
C ASP A 238 1.04 -12.21 -23.94
N ALA A 239 0.36 -11.26 -24.58
CA ALA A 239 -1.11 -11.18 -24.57
C ALA A 239 -1.77 -12.37 -25.32
N LEU A 240 -1.18 -12.82 -26.42
CA LEU A 240 -1.64 -14.00 -27.16
C LEU A 240 -1.43 -15.29 -26.35
N ASP A 241 -0.24 -15.43 -25.75
CA ASP A 241 0.06 -16.57 -24.88
C ASP A 241 -0.86 -16.58 -23.65
N GLN A 242 -1.08 -15.43 -23.03
CA GLN A 242 -2.00 -15.28 -21.90
C GLN A 242 -3.42 -15.76 -22.25
N ALA A 243 -3.94 -15.38 -23.41
CA ALA A 243 -5.26 -15.81 -23.86
C ALA A 243 -5.32 -17.33 -24.07
N ARG A 244 -4.27 -17.93 -24.63
CA ARG A 244 -4.17 -19.39 -24.80
C ARG A 244 -4.12 -20.11 -23.45
N GLU A 245 -3.23 -19.70 -22.54
CA GLU A 245 -3.07 -20.35 -21.23
C GLU A 245 -4.31 -20.17 -20.35
N HIS A 246 -5.02 -19.03 -20.46
CA HIS A 246 -6.31 -18.82 -19.78
C HIS A 246 -7.36 -19.82 -20.28
N ALA A 247 -7.47 -20.04 -21.60
CA ALA A 247 -8.40 -21.02 -22.15
C ALA A 247 -8.10 -22.46 -21.68
N LEU A 248 -6.81 -22.82 -21.59
CA LEU A 248 -6.38 -24.11 -21.05
C LEU A 248 -6.73 -24.25 -19.56
N TYR A 249 -6.50 -23.20 -18.77
CA TYR A 249 -6.90 -23.16 -17.37
C TYR A 249 -8.41 -23.34 -17.19
N VAL A 250 -9.24 -22.62 -17.96
CA VAL A 250 -10.70 -22.76 -17.85
C VAL A 250 -11.16 -24.18 -18.19
N ARG A 251 -10.52 -24.84 -19.17
CA ARG A 251 -10.81 -26.23 -19.53
C ARG A 251 -10.39 -27.23 -18.45
N SER A 252 -9.30 -26.98 -17.73
CA SER A 252 -8.86 -27.88 -16.64
C SER A 252 -9.75 -27.81 -15.39
N LEU A 253 -10.65 -26.82 -15.31
CA LEU A 253 -11.64 -26.68 -14.25
C LEU A 253 -13.00 -27.36 -14.57
N ALA A 254 -13.20 -27.82 -15.80
CA ALA A 254 -14.44 -28.42 -16.29
C ALA A 254 -14.40 -29.94 -16.17
#